data_AF-A0A1D6P7B5-F1
#
_entry.id   AF-A0A1D6P7B5-F1
#
_cell.length_a   1.000
_cell.length_b   1.000
_cell.length_c   1.000
_cell.angle_alpha   90.00
_cell.angle_beta   90.00
_cell.angle_gamma   90.00
#
_symmetry.space_group_name_H-M   'P 1'
#
loop_
_entity.id
_entity.type
_entity.pdbx_description
1 polymer ?
#
loop_
_entity_poly.entity_id
_entity_poly.type
_entity_poly.pdbx_seq_one_letter_code
_entity_poly.pdbx_strand_id
1 'polypeptide(L)'
;MGSLVNNIMVVGAVLAALVAGGSCGPPKVPPGPNITTNYNGKWLTARATWYGQPNGAGAPDNGGACGIKKVIAKDVIPANWRPDAVYTSNVQFY
;
A
#
# COMPACT_ATOMS: atom_id res chain seq x y z
N MET A 1 -3.48 53.45 6.53
CA MET A 1 -4.26 52.34 7.16
C MET A 1 -4.61 51.19 6.20
N GLY A 2 -4.64 51.36 4.88
CA GLY A 2 -5.05 50.29 3.94
C GLY A 2 -4.04 49.15 3.68
N SER A 3 -2.73 49.41 3.75
CA SER A 3 -1.70 48.39 3.42
C SER A 3 -1.58 47.28 4.48
N LEU A 4 -1.69 47.63 5.76
CA LEU A 4 -1.65 46.67 6.88
C LEU A 4 -2.83 45.70 6.86
N VAL A 5 -4.03 46.19 6.56
CA VAL A 5 -5.25 45.38 6.47
C VAL A 5 -5.16 44.41 5.29
N ASN A 6 -4.66 44.85 4.13
CA ASN A 6 -4.47 43.98 2.97
C ASN A 6 -3.47 42.84 3.26
N ASN A 7 -2.36 43.14 3.93
CA ASN A 7 -1.36 42.12 4.27
C ASN A 7 -1.92 41.07 5.24
N ILE A 8 -2.71 41.49 6.23
CA ILE A 8 -3.38 40.57 7.16
C ILE A 8 -4.36 39.66 6.42
N MET A 9 -5.13 40.19 5.47
CA MET A 9 -6.06 39.38 4.66
C MET A 9 -5.34 38.36 3.78
N VAL A 10 -4.20 38.73 3.19
CA VAL A 10 -3.37 37.83 2.38
C VAL A 10 -2.79 36.71 3.25
N VAL A 11 -2.23 37.04 4.41
CA VAL A 11 -1.68 36.04 5.34
C VAL A 11 -2.78 35.08 5.84
N GLY A 12 -3.96 35.62 6.17
CA GLY A 12 -5.12 34.82 6.56
C GLY A 12 -5.59 33.86 5.47
N ALA A 13 -5.66 34.32 4.22
CA ALA A 13 -6.06 33.48 3.09
C ALA A 13 -5.03 32.37 2.80
N VAL A 14 -3.73 32.67 2.88
CA VAL A 14 -2.66 31.68 2.72
C VAL A 14 -2.73 30.63 3.84
N LEU A 15 -2.88 31.06 5.09
CA LEU A 15 -2.97 30.13 6.23
C LEU A 15 -4.20 29.21 6.11
N ALA A 16 -5.36 29.75 5.71
CA ALA A 16 -6.56 28.96 5.47
C ALA A 16 -6.38 27.93 4.35
N ALA A 17 -5.68 28.31 3.26
CA ALA A 17 -5.39 27.40 2.15
C ALA A 17 -4.44 26.26 2.56
N LEU A 18 -3.42 26.53 3.38
CA LEU A 18 -2.51 25.49 3.89
C LEU A 18 -3.25 24.51 4.83
N VAL A 19 -4.12 25.01 5.71
CA VAL A 19 -4.87 24.17 6.65
C VAL A 19 -5.89 23.30 5.91
N ALA A 20 -6.61 23.86 4.95
CA ALA A 20 -7.60 23.12 4.15
C ALA A 20 -6.94 22.14 3.16
N GLY A 21 -5.79 22.49 2.58
CA GLY A 21 -5.06 21.63 1.65
C GLY A 21 -4.37 20.43 2.34
N GLY A 22 -4.04 20.55 3.62
CA GLY A 22 -3.39 19.48 4.40
C GLY A 22 -4.34 18.42 4.97
N SER A 23 -5.66 18.60 4.88
CA SER A 23 -6.63 17.72 5.56
C SER A 23 -6.99 16.45 4.77
N CYS A 24 -6.57 16.36 3.50
CA CYS A 24 -6.96 15.28 2.58
C CYS A 24 -5.93 14.13 2.59
N GLY A 25 -5.84 13.39 3.70
CA GLY A 25 -5.10 12.13 3.71
C GLY A 25 -5.81 11.05 2.87
N PRO A 26 -5.10 10.05 2.33
CA PRO A 26 -5.74 8.91 1.70
C PRO A 26 -6.74 8.23 2.66
N PRO A 27 -7.85 7.65 2.17
CA PRO A 27 -8.83 6.99 3.03
C PRO A 27 -8.18 5.98 3.96
N LYS A 28 -8.45 6.08 5.26
CA LYS A 28 -7.97 5.10 6.24
C LYS A 28 -8.79 3.82 6.10
N VAL A 29 -8.17 2.77 5.59
CA VAL A 29 -8.76 1.42 5.54
C VAL A 29 -8.36 0.67 6.80
N PRO A 30 -9.30 0.22 7.66
CA PRO A 30 -8.97 -0.59 8.81
C PRO A 30 -8.39 -1.95 8.37
N PRO A 31 -7.45 -2.54 9.13
CA PRO A 31 -6.98 -3.90 8.85
C PRO A 31 -8.14 -4.92 8.84
N GLY A 32 -8.02 -5.93 7.98
CA GLY A 32 -8.92 -7.07 7.98
C GLY A 32 -8.76 -7.94 9.24
N PRO A 33 -9.49 -9.06 9.32
CA PRO A 33 -9.39 -9.99 10.45
C PRO A 33 -7.96 -10.51 10.66
N ASN A 34 -7.54 -10.64 11.92
CA ASN A 34 -6.27 -11.29 12.28
C ASN A 34 -6.37 -12.81 12.05
N ILE A 35 -5.41 -13.35 11.30
CA ILE A 35 -5.30 -14.78 11.04
C ILE A 35 -4.57 -15.46 12.21
N THR A 36 -5.18 -16.51 12.76
CA THR A 36 -4.60 -17.36 13.80
C THR A 36 -4.18 -18.71 13.22
N THR A 37 -3.68 -19.62 14.05
CA THR A 37 -3.30 -21.00 13.67
C THR A 37 -4.49 -21.91 13.34
N ASN A 38 -5.67 -21.36 13.04
CA ASN A 38 -6.87 -22.11 12.70
C ASN A 38 -6.95 -22.39 11.18
N TYR A 39 -6.76 -23.66 10.80
CA TYR A 39 -6.81 -24.13 9.41
C TYR A 39 -8.22 -24.53 8.96
N ASN A 40 -9.19 -23.61 9.02
CA ASN A 40 -10.61 -23.90 8.75
C ASN A 40 -10.96 -24.14 7.26
N GLY A 41 -9.99 -24.06 6.35
CA GLY A 41 -10.16 -24.31 4.91
C GLY A 41 -11.03 -23.30 4.16
N LYS A 42 -11.42 -22.17 4.78
CA LYS A 42 -12.26 -21.16 4.14
C LYS A 42 -11.41 -20.11 3.43
N TRP A 43 -11.76 -19.82 2.18
CA TRP A 43 -11.18 -18.72 1.43
C TRP A 43 -11.64 -17.37 1.99
N LEU A 44 -10.73 -16.40 2.02
CA LEU A 44 -11.01 -15.01 2.42
C LEU A 44 -10.69 -14.07 1.26
N THR A 45 -11.44 -12.98 1.16
CA THR A 45 -11.18 -11.93 0.16
C THR A 45 -10.00 -11.06 0.61
N ALA A 46 -9.05 -10.83 -0.30
CA ALA A 46 -7.92 -9.91 -0.12
C ALA A 46 -7.58 -9.21 -1.44
N ARG A 47 -6.83 -8.10 -1.37
CA ARG A 47 -6.24 -7.44 -2.55
C ARG A 47 -4.74 -7.71 -2.56
N ALA A 48 -4.20 -8.06 -3.71
CA ALA A 48 -2.78 -8.36 -3.90
C ALA A 48 -2.13 -7.34 -4.85
N THR A 49 -0.89 -6.96 -4.54
CA THR A 49 0.01 -6.22 -5.42
C THR A 49 1.39 -6.89 -5.41
N TRP A 50 2.21 -6.56 -6.40
CA TRP A 50 3.57 -7.06 -6.53
C TRP A 50 4.56 -5.90 -6.63
N TYR A 51 5.82 -6.17 -6.31
CA TYR A 51 6.91 -5.22 -6.39
C TYR A 51 8.19 -5.94 -6.84
N GLY A 52 9.19 -5.18 -7.27
CA GLY A 52 10.46 -5.74 -7.73
C GLY A 52 10.45 -6.15 -9.21
N GLN A 53 11.39 -7.02 -9.58
CA GLN A 53 11.54 -7.50 -10.95
C GLN A 53 10.40 -8.44 -11.37
N PRO A 54 9.93 -8.41 -12.63
CA PRO A 54 8.83 -9.25 -13.14
C PRO A 54 8.97 -10.76 -12.84
N ASN A 55 10.19 -11.29 -12.93
CA ASN A 55 10.50 -12.70 -12.66
C ASN A 55 11.38 -12.85 -11.40
N GLY A 56 11.33 -11.88 -10.47
CA GLY A 56 12.10 -11.87 -9.23
C GLY A 56 11.25 -12.16 -7.99
N ALA A 57 11.92 -12.33 -6.85
CA ALA A 57 11.30 -12.65 -5.56
C ALA A 57 10.87 -11.42 -4.73
N GLY A 58 10.57 -10.30 -5.40
CA GLY A 58 10.26 -9.03 -4.74
C GLY A 58 11.49 -8.21 -4.41
N ALA A 59 12.15 -8.49 -3.28
CA ALA A 59 13.27 -7.68 -2.81
C ALA A 59 14.49 -7.76 -3.76
N PRO A 60 15.16 -6.64 -4.09
CA PRO A 60 16.31 -6.65 -5.00
C PRO A 60 17.49 -7.53 -4.54
N ASP A 61 17.61 -7.76 -3.23
CA ASP A 61 18.66 -8.58 -2.62
C ASP A 61 18.23 -10.05 -2.41
N ASN A 62 17.08 -10.47 -2.97
CA ASN A 62 16.45 -11.77 -2.71
C ASN A 62 16.27 -12.06 -1.20
N GLY A 63 16.04 -11.02 -0.40
CA GLY A 63 15.78 -11.10 1.03
C GLY A 63 14.38 -10.64 1.42
N GLY A 64 14.22 -10.22 2.69
CA GLY A 64 12.98 -9.60 3.17
C GLY A 64 13.07 -9.19 4.65
N ALA A 65 12.00 -8.58 5.15
CA ALA A 65 11.92 -8.09 6.54
C ALA A 65 12.11 -9.19 7.60
N CYS A 66 11.77 -10.45 7.28
CA CYS A 66 11.96 -11.60 8.16
C CYS A 66 13.43 -12.07 8.28
N GLY A 67 14.37 -11.44 7.56
CA GLY A 67 15.81 -11.75 7.64
C GLY A 67 16.28 -12.96 6.82
N ILE A 68 15.37 -13.72 6.21
CA ILE A 68 15.70 -14.84 5.31
C ILE A 68 16.32 -14.28 4.01
N LYS A 69 17.36 -14.93 3.50
CA LYS A 69 18.05 -14.60 2.24
C LYS A 69 17.96 -15.75 1.25
N LYS A 70 18.25 -15.46 -0.03
CA LYS A 70 18.13 -16.40 -1.15
C LYS A 70 16.70 -16.90 -1.38
N VAL A 71 15.73 -15.99 -1.22
CA VAL A 71 14.35 -16.27 -1.60
C VAL A 71 14.28 -16.40 -3.13
N ILE A 72 13.73 -17.51 -3.60
CA ILE A 72 13.53 -17.76 -5.04
C ILE A 72 12.04 -17.91 -5.26
N ALA A 73 11.48 -17.04 -6.07
CA ALA A 73 10.11 -17.14 -6.56
C ALA A 73 10.12 -16.79 -8.04
N LYS A 74 9.50 -17.65 -8.85
CA LYS A 74 9.39 -17.49 -10.30
C LYS A 74 7.95 -17.17 -10.64
N ASP A 75 7.76 -16.29 -11.62
CA ASP A 75 6.45 -15.95 -12.17
C ASP A 75 5.44 -15.52 -11.10
N VAL A 76 5.94 -14.79 -10.09
CA VAL A 76 5.12 -14.17 -9.04
C VAL A 76 4.08 -13.23 -9.65
N ILE A 77 4.43 -12.66 -10.81
CA ILE A 77 3.59 -11.77 -11.59
C ILE A 77 3.04 -12.56 -12.76
N PRO A 78 1.72 -12.83 -12.80
CA PRO A 78 1.13 -13.58 -13.90
C PRO A 78 1.23 -12.78 -15.20
N ALA A 79 1.47 -13.48 -16.32
CA ALA A 79 1.67 -12.86 -17.63
C ALA A 79 0.49 -11.97 -18.09
N ASN A 80 -0.72 -12.25 -17.60
CA ASN A 80 -1.94 -11.49 -17.86
C ASN A 80 -2.34 -10.59 -16.67
N TRP A 81 -1.36 -10.09 -15.90
CA TRP A 81 -1.63 -9.23 -14.76
C TRP A 81 -2.48 -8.01 -15.17
N ARG A 82 -3.52 -7.72 -14.39
CA ARG A 82 -4.36 -6.53 -14.50
C ARG A 82 -4.51 -5.88 -13.13
N PRO A 83 -4.53 -4.55 -13.04
CA PRO A 83 -4.98 -3.89 -11.83
C PRO A 83 -6.41 -4.36 -11.50
N ASP A 84 -6.70 -4.53 -10.20
CA ASP A 84 -8.01 -4.94 -9.66
C ASP A 84 -8.52 -6.34 -10.05
N ALA A 85 -7.67 -7.21 -10.60
CA ALA A 85 -8.00 -8.61 -10.81
C ALA A 85 -7.81 -9.46 -9.53
N VAL A 86 -8.70 -10.42 -9.33
CA VAL A 86 -8.58 -11.42 -8.26
C VAL A 86 -7.70 -12.56 -8.77
N TYR A 87 -6.57 -12.78 -8.10
CA TYR A 87 -5.70 -13.93 -8.32
C TYR A 87 -5.80 -14.85 -7.11
N THR A 88 -6.09 -16.12 -7.35
CA THR A 88 -5.99 -17.16 -6.31
C THR A 88 -4.52 -17.46 -6.08
N SER A 89 -4.01 -17.14 -4.90
CA SER A 89 -2.66 -17.55 -4.51
C SER A 89 -2.71 -18.95 -3.91
N ASN A 90 -2.00 -19.90 -4.54
CA ASN A 90 -1.71 -21.20 -3.93
C ASN A 90 -0.48 -21.06 -3.02
N VAL A 91 -0.60 -20.30 -1.92
CA VAL A 91 0.43 -20.33 -0.88
C VAL A 91 0.21 -21.61 -0.07
N GLN A 92 0.90 -22.68 -0.47
CA GLN A 92 1.01 -23.88 0.34
C GLN A 92 2.17 -23.70 1.32
N PHE A 93 1.85 -23.58 2.60
CA PHE A 93 2.84 -23.76 3.66
C PHE A 93 3.01 -25.27 3.83
N TYR A 94 4.18 -25.79 3.46
CA TYR A 94 4.62 -27.17 3.75
C TYR A 94 5.50 -27.18 4.99
#